data_AF-A0A4Y2A0Z3-F1
#
_entry.id   AF-A0A4Y2A0Z3-F1
#
_cell.length_a   1.000
_cell.length_b   1.000
_cell.length_c   1.000
_cell.angle_alpha   90.00
_cell.angle_beta   90.00
_cell.angle_gamma   90.00
#
_symmetry.space_group_name_H-M   'P 1'
#
loop_
_entity.id
_entity.type
_entity.pdbx_description
1 polymer ?
#
loop_
_entity_poly.entity_id
_entity_poly.type
_entity_poly.pdbx_seq_one_letter_code
_entity_poly.pdbx_strand_id
1 'polypeptide(L)'
;MTVIGVAGSPVNLPCNITPPGEEDAEDAIALVLWYKDESTTPIYSLDARQGSLDQARHAAKDSLNARAHLSISERPAFLKLDPVMVEDEGEYKCRADFKKARTRYMSVFLKVVVPPGKPVITDRNKEVLQSLIGPYNEGEPLMLICEAVGGQPTPTLTWWRESVLLDDSYDILPNGVIRNELLISSLQRHDLMAVLSCQASNNNVSMPMSSSVTVDMNCK
;
A
#
# COMPACT_ATOMS: atom_id res chain seq x y z
N MET A 1 -16.84 -2.77 7.48
CA MET A 1 -16.09 -1.78 6.68
C MET A 1 -14.64 -2.19 6.66
N THR A 2 -13.97 -2.07 5.52
CA THR A 2 -12.55 -2.45 5.36
C THR A 2 -11.77 -1.23 4.89
N VAL A 3 -10.61 -1.00 5.51
CA VAL A 3 -9.63 0.02 5.09
C VAL A 3 -8.38 -0.72 4.64
N ILE A 4 -7.80 -0.31 3.51
CA ILE A 4 -6.56 -0.88 3.00
C ILE A 4 -5.41 0.04 3.40
N GLY A 5 -4.45 -0.48 4.16
CA GLY A 5 -3.21 0.20 4.50
C GLY A 5 -2.03 -0.39 3.74
N VAL A 6 -1.11 0.46 3.28
CA VAL A 6 0.13 0.02 2.64
C VAL A 6 1.23 -0.02 3.70
N ALA A 7 1.91 -1.15 3.85
CA ALA A 7 3.02 -1.28 4.80
C ALA A 7 4.07 -0.18 4.57
N GLY A 8 4.51 0.48 5.65
CA GLY A 8 5.42 1.63 5.60
C GLY A 8 4.77 2.97 5.32
N SER A 9 3.48 3.02 4.97
CA SER A 9 2.72 4.26 4.73
C SER A 9 1.76 4.57 5.89
N PRO A 10 1.27 5.81 6.01
CA PRO A 10 0.20 6.13 6.96
C PRO A 10 -1.16 5.53 6.55
N VAL A 11 -2.00 5.22 7.52
CA VAL A 11 -3.42 4.90 7.32
C VAL A 11 -4.30 5.58 8.35
N ASN A 12 -5.52 5.94 7.96
CA ASN A 12 -6.51 6.56 8.82
C ASN A 12 -7.65 5.59 9.09
N LEU A 13 -7.80 5.16 10.34
CA LEU A 13 -8.89 4.30 10.80
C LEU A 13 -10.01 5.21 11.32
N PRO A 14 -11.13 5.34 10.61
CA PRO A 14 -12.18 6.30 10.99
C PRO A 14 -12.80 5.91 12.33
N CYS A 15 -13.24 6.92 13.10
CA CYS A 15 -14.11 6.82 14.26
C CYS A 15 -15.12 7.95 14.26
N ASN A 16 -16.41 7.61 14.32
CA ASN A 16 -17.45 8.62 14.38
C ASN A 16 -17.66 9.11 15.82
N ILE A 17 -17.04 10.25 16.14
CA ILE A 17 -17.15 10.95 17.43
C ILE A 17 -18.16 12.10 17.39
N THR A 18 -18.99 12.20 16.34
CA THR A 18 -20.01 13.26 16.24
C THR A 18 -21.21 12.90 17.12
N PRO A 19 -21.66 13.80 18.04
CA PRO A 19 -22.87 13.60 18.82
C PRO A 19 -24.11 13.45 17.92
N PRO A 20 -25.08 12.60 18.29
CA PRO A 20 -26.32 12.47 17.53
C PRO A 20 -27.27 13.64 17.83
N GLY A 21 -27.39 14.57 16.87
CA GLY A 21 -28.37 15.65 16.87
C GLY A 21 -27.76 17.05 17.05
N GLU A 22 -28.20 18.00 16.23
CA GLU A 22 -27.87 19.43 16.37
C GLU A 22 -28.57 20.09 17.58
N GLU A 23 -29.50 19.38 18.23
CA GLU A 23 -30.31 19.88 19.35
C GLU A 23 -29.52 19.98 20.67
N ASP A 24 -28.40 19.25 20.80
CA ASP A 24 -27.49 19.29 21.95
C ASP A 24 -26.11 19.83 21.51
N ALA A 25 -26.03 21.09 21.08
CA ALA A 25 -24.77 21.77 20.77
C ALA A 25 -23.76 21.80 21.96
N GLU A 26 -24.19 21.39 23.15
CA GLU A 26 -23.37 21.22 24.35
C GLU A 26 -22.86 19.78 24.59
N ASP A 27 -23.38 18.76 23.91
CA ASP A 27 -22.87 17.40 24.11
C ASP A 27 -21.49 17.26 23.47
N ALA A 28 -20.58 16.66 24.21
CA ALA A 28 -19.17 16.58 23.85
C ALA A 28 -18.67 15.16 24.08
N ILE A 29 -17.67 14.77 23.30
CA ILE A 29 -16.96 13.53 23.54
C ILE A 29 -16.25 13.60 24.90
N ALA A 30 -16.39 12.54 25.69
CA ALA A 30 -15.76 12.40 27.00
C ALA A 30 -14.58 11.42 26.94
N LEU A 31 -14.72 10.32 26.22
CA LEU A 31 -13.71 9.26 26.16
C LEU A 31 -13.78 8.54 24.81
N VAL A 32 -12.64 8.36 24.16
CA VAL A 32 -12.50 7.50 22.98
C VAL A 32 -11.54 6.37 23.31
N LEU A 33 -11.95 5.14 23.07
CA LEU A 33 -11.14 3.94 23.26
C LEU A 33 -11.06 3.16 21.97
N TRP A 34 -9.87 2.67 21.64
CA TRP A 34 -9.65 1.76 20.54
C TRP A 34 -9.22 0.41 21.06
N TYR A 35 -9.79 -0.65 20.51
CA TYR A 35 -9.43 -2.03 20.77
C TYR A 35 -9.00 -2.68 19.45
N LYS A 36 -8.06 -3.63 19.52
CA LYS A 36 -7.65 -4.45 18.39
C LYS A 36 -8.05 -5.90 18.64
N ASP A 37 -8.65 -6.51 17.65
CA ASP A 37 -9.14 -7.89 17.62
C ASP A 37 -10.05 -8.19 18.84
N GLU A 38 -9.72 -9.24 19.59
CA GLU A 38 -10.44 -9.66 20.79
C GLU A 38 -9.79 -9.13 22.09
N SER A 39 -8.92 -8.12 22.00
CA SER A 39 -8.30 -7.52 23.18
C SER A 39 -9.33 -6.80 24.04
N THR A 40 -9.36 -7.13 25.34
CA THR A 40 -10.20 -6.46 26.34
C THR A 40 -9.58 -5.18 26.89
N THR A 41 -8.29 -4.95 26.61
CA THR A 41 -7.55 -3.74 26.99
C THR A 41 -7.44 -2.79 25.81
N PRO A 42 -7.73 -1.49 25.97
CA PRO A 42 -7.62 -0.55 24.86
C PRO A 42 -6.16 -0.40 24.41
N ILE A 43 -5.95 -0.37 23.10
CA ILE A 43 -4.65 -0.13 22.45
C ILE A 43 -4.34 1.36 22.30
N TYR A 44 -5.37 2.20 22.31
CA TYR A 44 -5.26 3.66 22.30
C TYR A 44 -6.44 4.28 23.05
N SER A 45 -6.22 5.40 23.74
CA SER A 45 -7.28 6.18 24.38
C SER A 45 -7.07 7.69 24.22
N LEU A 46 -8.19 8.41 24.19
CA LEU A 46 -8.28 9.85 24.41
C LEU A 46 -9.28 10.09 25.54
N ASP A 47 -8.85 10.69 26.63
CA ASP A 47 -9.67 11.00 27.81
C ASP A 47 -9.82 12.51 28.00
N ALA A 48 -11.02 13.02 27.75
CA ALA A 48 -11.41 14.43 27.89
C ALA A 48 -12.36 14.65 29.08
N ARG A 49 -12.49 13.69 30.00
CA ARG A 49 -13.45 13.79 31.12
C ARG A 49 -13.13 14.91 32.11
N GLN A 50 -11.85 15.28 32.24
CA GLN A 50 -11.40 16.31 33.19
C GLN A 50 -11.13 17.69 32.57
N GLY A 51 -11.45 17.90 31.28
CA GLY A 51 -11.11 19.16 30.59
C GLY A 51 -11.84 19.35 29.27
N SER A 52 -11.30 20.24 28.43
CA SER A 52 -11.70 20.36 27.03
C SER A 52 -11.02 19.30 26.17
N LEU A 53 -11.53 19.13 24.94
CA LEU A 53 -10.94 18.25 23.93
C LEU A 53 -9.46 18.55 23.66
N ASP A 54 -9.08 19.82 23.66
CA ASP A 54 -7.70 20.26 23.39
C ASP A 54 -6.73 19.88 24.52
N GLN A 55 -7.25 19.59 25.71
CA GLN A 55 -6.47 19.17 26.88
C GLN A 55 -6.61 17.67 27.15
N ALA A 56 -7.22 16.93 26.22
CA ALA A 56 -7.46 15.51 26.41
C ALA A 56 -6.15 14.74 26.57
N ARG A 57 -6.14 13.79 27.51
CA ARG A 57 -4.97 12.93 27.71
C ARG A 57 -5.03 11.77 26.73
N HIS A 58 -3.93 11.56 26.03
CA HIS A 58 -3.75 10.44 25.14
C HIS A 58 -2.87 9.36 25.79
N ALA A 59 -3.21 8.10 25.53
CA ALA A 59 -2.34 6.98 25.87
C ALA A 59 -2.41 5.93 24.75
N ALA A 60 -1.26 5.32 24.44
CA ALA A 60 -1.14 4.24 23.49
C ALA A 60 -0.41 3.07 24.15
N LYS A 61 -0.74 1.84 23.73
CA LYS A 61 0.06 0.66 24.08
C LYS A 61 1.48 0.81 23.52
N ASP A 62 2.49 0.27 24.18
CA ASP A 62 3.90 0.42 23.79
C ASP A 62 4.18 0.06 22.31
N SER A 63 3.50 -0.96 21.77
CA SER A 63 3.61 -1.38 20.36
C SER A 63 3.11 -0.35 19.34
N LEU A 64 2.30 0.61 19.79
CA LEU A 64 1.75 1.71 18.99
C LEU A 64 2.34 3.07 19.38
N ASN A 65 3.20 3.10 20.41
CA ASN A 65 3.74 4.33 20.94
C ASN A 65 4.56 5.05 19.87
N ALA A 66 4.44 6.39 19.83
CA ALA A 66 4.97 7.30 18.82
C ALA A 66 4.39 7.21 17.39
N ARG A 67 3.67 6.15 17.01
CA ARG A 67 3.12 6.00 15.64
C ARG A 67 1.59 6.04 15.53
N ALA A 68 0.88 5.94 16.65
CA ALA A 68 -0.57 6.11 16.69
C ALA A 68 -0.95 7.51 17.19
N HIS A 69 -1.84 8.19 16.47
CA HIS A 69 -2.36 9.51 16.86
C HIS A 69 -3.83 9.66 16.45
N LEU A 70 -4.69 10.06 17.38
CA LEU A 70 -6.11 10.32 17.11
C LEU A 70 -6.31 11.77 16.64
N SER A 71 -6.71 11.96 15.38
CA SER A 71 -7.12 13.27 14.85
C SER A 71 -8.62 13.47 15.08
N ILE A 72 -8.97 14.49 15.86
CA ILE A 72 -10.36 14.87 16.19
C ILE A 72 -10.86 16.11 15.44
N SER A 73 -9.94 16.87 14.84
CA SER A 73 -10.26 18.10 14.11
C SER A 73 -10.86 17.81 12.73
N GLU A 74 -10.57 16.63 12.18
CA GLU A 74 -11.08 16.16 10.90
C GLU A 74 -12.41 15.41 11.08
N ARG A 75 -13.29 15.47 10.07
CA ARG A 75 -14.61 14.83 10.09
C ARG A 75 -14.74 13.81 8.95
N PRO A 76 -14.93 12.51 9.23
CA PRO A 76 -14.93 11.90 10.56
C PRO A 76 -13.54 11.92 11.22
N ALA A 77 -13.49 11.89 12.55
CA ALA A 77 -12.24 11.71 13.28
C ALA A 77 -11.63 10.34 12.94
N PHE A 78 -10.33 10.17 13.16
CA PHE A 78 -9.65 8.89 12.87
C PHE A 78 -8.42 8.66 13.72
N LEU A 79 -8.13 7.39 13.99
CA LEU A 79 -6.84 6.96 14.50
C LEU A 79 -5.88 6.81 13.32
N LYS A 80 -4.89 7.71 13.25
CA LYS A 80 -3.78 7.59 12.31
C LYS A 80 -2.78 6.57 12.84
N LEU A 81 -2.37 5.62 12.02
CA LEU A 81 -1.20 4.77 12.25
C LEU A 81 -0.14 5.13 11.20
N ASP A 82 1.05 5.52 11.64
CA ASP A 82 2.11 6.01 10.76
C ASP A 82 3.52 5.69 11.32
N PRO A 83 4.24 4.69 10.76
CA PRO A 83 3.88 3.87 9.59
C PRO A 83 2.99 2.67 9.97
N VAL A 84 2.26 2.13 8.99
CA VAL A 84 1.56 0.84 9.09
C VAL A 84 2.55 -0.33 9.01
N MET A 85 2.37 -1.32 9.87
CA MET A 85 3.15 -2.58 9.89
C MET A 85 2.26 -3.78 9.51
N VAL A 86 2.85 -4.92 9.18
CA VAL A 86 2.09 -6.10 8.72
C VAL A 86 1.21 -6.66 9.85
N GLU A 87 1.73 -6.65 11.07
CA GLU A 87 1.05 -7.05 12.30
C GLU A 87 -0.12 -6.13 12.70
N ASP A 88 -0.26 -4.97 12.04
CA ASP A 88 -1.41 -4.09 12.25
C ASP A 88 -2.68 -4.62 11.61
N GLU A 89 -2.59 -5.56 10.68
CA GLU A 89 -3.77 -6.21 10.11
C GLU A 89 -4.66 -6.78 11.22
N GLY A 90 -5.96 -6.55 11.11
CA GLY A 90 -6.93 -7.01 12.10
C GLY A 90 -8.17 -6.12 12.22
N GLU A 91 -9.05 -6.49 13.16
CA GLU A 91 -10.25 -5.73 13.46
C GLU A 91 -9.94 -4.63 14.49
N TYR A 92 -10.32 -3.40 14.22
CA TYR A 92 -10.23 -2.29 15.15
C TYR A 92 -11.63 -1.83 15.55
N LYS A 93 -11.88 -1.78 16.86
CA LYS A 93 -13.16 -1.38 17.44
C LYS A 93 -12.97 -0.03 18.14
N CYS A 94 -13.54 1.03 17.57
CA CYS A 94 -13.64 2.32 18.24
C CYS A 94 -14.88 2.36 19.14
N ARG A 95 -14.71 2.81 20.38
CA ARG A 95 -15.77 3.15 21.32
C ARG A 95 -15.68 4.64 21.64
N ALA A 96 -16.74 5.38 21.37
CA ALA A 96 -16.88 6.79 21.64
C ALA A 96 -17.95 7.00 22.71
N ASP A 97 -17.54 7.43 23.91
CA ASP A 97 -18.43 7.78 25.02
C ASP A 97 -18.61 9.30 25.05
N PHE A 98 -19.87 9.72 25.05
CA PHE A 98 -20.29 11.12 25.12
C PHE A 98 -20.67 11.51 26.54
N LYS A 99 -20.77 12.81 26.84
CA LYS A 99 -21.18 13.28 28.17
C LYS A 99 -22.66 13.01 28.43
N LYS A 100 -23.52 13.19 27.43
CA LYS A 100 -24.97 13.01 27.53
C LYS A 100 -25.48 11.88 26.63
N ALA A 101 -25.04 11.84 25.37
CA ALA A 101 -25.51 10.85 24.42
C ALA A 101 -25.02 9.42 24.73
N ARG A 102 -25.69 8.45 24.10
CA ARG A 102 -25.31 7.03 24.22
C ARG A 102 -23.94 6.79 23.59
N THR A 103 -23.17 5.90 24.20
CA THR A 103 -21.93 5.36 23.62
C THR A 103 -22.16 4.86 22.20
N ARG A 104 -21.23 5.17 21.31
CA ARG A 104 -21.20 4.66 19.93
C ARG A 104 -20.01 3.73 19.73
N TYR A 105 -20.25 2.68 18.97
CA TYR A 105 -19.24 1.72 18.55
C TYR A 105 -19.08 1.75 17.04
N MET A 106 -17.85 1.58 16.56
CA MET A 106 -17.57 1.41 15.15
C MET A 106 -16.43 0.42 14.95
N SER A 107 -16.66 -0.60 14.12
CA SER A 107 -15.65 -1.59 13.74
C SER A 107 -15.13 -1.31 12.33
N VAL A 108 -13.81 -1.41 12.17
CA VAL A 108 -13.12 -1.37 10.88
C VAL A 108 -12.09 -2.49 10.81
N PHE A 109 -12.06 -3.22 9.70
CA PHE A 109 -11.00 -4.17 9.44
C PHE A 109 -9.88 -3.48 8.66
N LEU A 110 -8.67 -3.44 9.21
CA LEU A 110 -7.49 -2.97 8.49
C LEU A 110 -6.89 -4.16 7.73
N LYS A 111 -6.93 -4.11 6.40
CA LYS A 111 -6.20 -5.03 5.53
C LYS A 111 -4.85 -4.40 5.19
N VAL A 112 -3.75 -5.10 5.42
CA VAL A 112 -2.40 -4.60 5.09
C VAL A 112 -1.92 -5.21 3.79
N VAL A 113 -1.50 -4.37 2.85
CA VAL A 113 -0.81 -4.78 1.63
C VAL A 113 0.66 -4.40 1.71
N VAL A 114 1.52 -5.29 1.25
CA VAL A 114 2.97 -5.07 1.17
C VAL A 114 3.29 -4.90 -0.31
N PRO A 115 3.83 -3.76 -0.78
CA PRO A 115 4.25 -3.61 -2.16
C PRO A 115 5.33 -4.64 -2.55
N PRO A 116 5.40 -5.06 -3.83
CA PRO A 116 6.50 -5.89 -4.29
C PRO A 116 7.86 -5.19 -4.18
N GLY A 117 8.94 -5.97 -4.26
CA GLY A 117 10.26 -5.41 -4.51
C GLY A 117 10.37 -4.80 -5.91
N LYS A 118 11.38 -3.95 -6.13
CA LYS A 118 11.68 -3.39 -7.45
C LYS A 118 12.04 -4.54 -8.41
N PRO A 119 11.36 -4.68 -9.58
CA PRO A 119 11.69 -5.73 -10.53
C PRO A 119 13.11 -5.57 -11.07
N VAL A 120 13.77 -6.68 -11.38
CA VAL A 120 15.10 -6.72 -12.00
C VAL A 120 14.95 -7.28 -13.40
N ILE A 121 15.47 -6.55 -14.39
CA ILE A 121 15.48 -7.00 -15.79
C ILE A 121 16.86 -7.58 -16.09
N THR A 122 16.90 -8.77 -16.66
CA THR A 122 18.12 -9.45 -17.12
C THR A 122 17.99 -9.96 -18.54
N ASP A 123 19.13 -10.26 -19.17
CA ASP A 123 19.20 -11.00 -20.42
C ASP A 123 19.21 -12.53 -20.20
N ARG A 124 19.47 -13.29 -21.26
CA ARG A 124 19.61 -14.77 -21.22
C ARG A 124 20.79 -15.25 -20.38
N ASN A 125 21.83 -14.43 -20.23
CA ASN A 125 23.03 -14.73 -19.45
C ASN A 125 22.89 -14.31 -17.98
N LYS A 126 21.72 -13.79 -17.59
CA LYS A 126 21.42 -13.22 -16.27
C LYS A 126 22.22 -11.96 -15.96
N GLU A 127 22.69 -11.25 -16.98
CA GLU A 127 23.28 -9.94 -16.81
C GLU A 127 22.18 -8.91 -16.55
N VAL A 128 22.35 -8.09 -15.52
CA VAL A 128 21.37 -7.07 -15.15
C VAL A 128 21.41 -5.94 -16.18
N LEU A 129 20.25 -5.67 -16.77
CA LEU A 129 20.07 -4.65 -17.79
C LEU A 129 19.51 -3.36 -17.17
N GLN A 130 20.08 -2.22 -17.53
CA GLN A 130 19.69 -0.90 -17.01
C GLN A 130 19.85 0.18 -18.08
N SER A 131 18.94 1.16 -18.08
CA SER A 131 19.00 2.31 -18.98
C SER A 131 19.05 1.87 -20.45
N LEU A 132 20.13 2.12 -21.19
CA LEU A 132 20.25 1.79 -22.61
C LEU A 132 20.81 0.36 -22.81
N ILE A 133 20.14 -0.45 -23.62
CA ILE A 133 20.55 -1.83 -23.95
C ILE A 133 20.78 -2.01 -25.45
N GLY A 134 21.81 -2.75 -25.83
CA GLY A 134 22.22 -2.93 -27.23
C GLY A 134 23.67 -2.46 -27.49
N PRO A 135 24.01 -2.08 -28.72
CA PRO A 135 23.13 -1.97 -29.89
C PRO A 135 22.77 -3.34 -30.48
N TYR A 136 21.48 -3.57 -30.74
CA TYR A 136 20.98 -4.75 -31.47
C TYR A 136 20.86 -4.46 -32.98
N ASN A 137 20.65 -5.48 -33.81
CA ASN A 137 20.36 -5.27 -35.23
C ASN A 137 18.87 -5.37 -35.52
N GLU A 138 18.39 -4.58 -36.49
CA GLU A 138 17.06 -4.80 -37.05
C GLU A 138 16.92 -6.24 -37.57
N GLY A 139 15.83 -6.88 -37.18
CA GLY A 139 15.53 -8.28 -37.42
C GLY A 139 15.95 -9.24 -36.30
N GLU A 140 16.85 -8.82 -35.40
CA GLU A 140 17.39 -9.65 -34.32
C GLU A 140 16.34 -9.94 -33.22
N PRO A 141 16.31 -11.14 -32.62
CA PRO A 141 15.42 -11.43 -31.50
C PRO A 141 15.95 -10.80 -30.20
N LEU A 142 15.06 -10.19 -29.43
CA LEU A 142 15.35 -9.68 -28.09
C LEU A 142 14.60 -10.50 -27.04
N MET A 143 15.34 -11.01 -26.04
CA MET A 143 14.75 -11.70 -24.88
C MET A 143 15.10 -10.94 -23.61
N LEU A 144 14.06 -10.56 -22.86
CA LEU A 144 14.19 -9.90 -21.57
C LEU A 144 13.50 -10.76 -20.51
N ILE A 145 14.20 -11.02 -19.42
CA ILE A 145 13.67 -11.73 -18.27
C ILE A 145 13.45 -10.69 -17.18
N CYS A 146 12.24 -10.59 -16.66
CA CYS A 146 11.94 -9.77 -15.51
C CYS A 146 11.65 -10.64 -14.30
N GLU A 147 12.25 -10.32 -13.17
CA GLU A 147 12.00 -10.99 -11.90
C GLU A 147 11.65 -9.97 -10.82
N ALA A 148 10.68 -10.30 -9.97
CA ALA A 148 10.39 -9.55 -8.76
C ALA A 148 10.19 -10.50 -7.58
N VAL A 149 10.42 -9.99 -6.37
CA VAL A 149 10.30 -10.73 -5.12
C VAL A 149 9.46 -10.00 -4.11
N GLY A 150 8.81 -10.76 -3.24
CA GLY A 150 7.98 -10.23 -2.17
C GLY A 150 6.66 -9.64 -2.68
N GLY A 151 6.06 -8.83 -1.82
CA GLY A 151 4.70 -8.36 -1.99
C GLY A 151 3.68 -9.31 -1.35
N GLN A 152 2.68 -8.71 -0.71
CA GLN A 152 1.55 -9.43 -0.11
C GLN A 152 0.28 -8.63 -0.43
N PRO A 153 -0.68 -9.17 -1.21
CA PRO A 153 -0.67 -10.48 -1.88
C PRO A 153 0.45 -10.67 -2.92
N THR A 154 0.60 -11.90 -3.42
CA THR A 154 1.54 -12.19 -4.52
C THR A 154 1.26 -11.27 -5.72
N PRO A 155 2.27 -10.60 -6.28
CA PRO A 155 2.07 -9.66 -7.38
C PRO A 155 1.88 -10.36 -8.72
N THR A 156 1.30 -9.62 -9.66
CA THR A 156 1.41 -9.90 -11.10
C THR A 156 2.67 -9.23 -11.66
N LEU A 157 3.18 -9.77 -12.78
CA LEU A 157 4.35 -9.21 -13.47
C LEU A 157 4.03 -9.04 -14.96
N THR A 158 4.14 -7.82 -15.47
CA THR A 158 3.68 -7.46 -16.81
C THR A 158 4.72 -6.62 -17.56
N TRP A 159 4.82 -6.81 -18.87
CA TRP A 159 5.65 -6.00 -19.76
C TRP A 159 4.83 -4.97 -20.53
N TRP A 160 5.40 -3.78 -20.62
CA TRP A 160 4.80 -2.63 -21.27
C TRP A 160 5.79 -1.99 -22.22
N ARG A 161 5.30 -1.55 -23.37
CA ARG A 161 5.98 -0.60 -24.24
C ARG A 161 5.26 0.72 -24.09
N GLU A 162 5.89 1.66 -23.39
CA GLU A 162 5.23 2.89 -22.97
C GLU A 162 3.92 2.58 -22.21
N SER A 163 2.76 2.83 -22.81
CA SER A 163 1.42 2.54 -22.25
C SER A 163 0.73 1.31 -22.86
N VAL A 164 1.40 0.58 -23.76
CA VAL A 164 0.85 -0.61 -24.43
C VAL A 164 1.35 -1.86 -23.72
N LEU A 165 0.41 -2.70 -23.24
CA LEU A 165 0.73 -4.01 -22.66
C LEU A 165 1.28 -4.92 -23.77
N LEU A 166 2.47 -5.47 -23.56
CA LEU A 166 3.10 -6.43 -24.46
C LEU A 166 2.87 -7.87 -24.01
N ASP A 167 2.96 -8.12 -22.71
CA ASP A 167 2.81 -9.46 -22.15
C ASP A 167 2.38 -9.38 -20.67
N ASP A 168 1.46 -10.26 -20.29
CA ASP A 168 0.96 -10.44 -18.94
C ASP A 168 1.09 -11.89 -18.44
N SER A 169 1.82 -12.74 -19.18
CA SER A 169 2.12 -14.10 -18.76
C SER A 169 3.29 -14.12 -17.76
N TYR A 170 3.08 -14.73 -16.59
CA TYR A 170 4.13 -14.83 -15.57
C TYR A 170 4.03 -16.14 -14.81
N ASP A 171 5.18 -16.58 -14.32
CA ASP A 171 5.33 -17.77 -13.50
C ASP A 171 5.68 -17.40 -12.05
N ILE A 172 5.16 -18.17 -11.10
CA ILE A 172 5.57 -18.11 -9.69
C ILE A 172 6.53 -19.27 -9.46
N LEU A 173 7.81 -18.94 -9.24
CA LEU A 173 8.85 -19.92 -8.95
C LEU A 173 8.76 -20.43 -7.49
N PRO A 174 9.28 -21.63 -7.18
CA PRO A 174 9.17 -22.24 -5.85
C PRO A 174 9.78 -21.42 -4.70
N ASN A 175 10.70 -20.49 -5.00
CA ASN A 175 11.32 -19.59 -4.03
C ASN A 175 10.52 -18.28 -3.82
N GLY A 176 9.32 -18.16 -4.38
CA GLY A 176 8.49 -16.97 -4.30
C GLY A 176 8.92 -15.83 -5.23
N VAL A 177 9.86 -16.08 -6.14
CA VAL A 177 10.18 -15.16 -7.24
C VAL A 177 9.08 -15.26 -8.28
N ILE A 178 8.54 -14.12 -8.70
CA ILE A 178 7.69 -14.02 -9.89
C ILE A 178 8.56 -13.68 -11.08
N ARG A 179 8.37 -14.38 -12.20
CA ARG A 179 9.15 -14.21 -13.42
C ARG A 179 8.25 -14.03 -14.63
N ASN A 180 8.61 -13.10 -15.50
CA ASN A 180 8.01 -12.92 -16.81
C ASN A 180 9.14 -12.83 -17.86
N GLU A 181 9.07 -13.66 -18.90
CA GLU A 181 10.05 -13.72 -19.99
C GLU A 181 9.45 -13.15 -21.29
N LEU A 182 9.84 -11.93 -21.65
CA LEU A 182 9.42 -11.29 -22.89
C LEU A 182 10.34 -11.69 -24.06
N LEU A 183 9.74 -12.26 -25.11
CA LEU A 183 10.42 -12.51 -26.39
C LEU A 183 9.85 -11.60 -27.48
N ILE A 184 10.68 -10.67 -27.96
CA ILE A 184 10.42 -9.95 -29.21
C ILE A 184 11.17 -10.71 -30.31
N SER A 185 10.42 -11.48 -31.12
CA SER A 185 11.00 -12.39 -32.12
C SER A 185 11.85 -11.71 -33.18
N SER A 186 11.55 -10.44 -33.51
CA SER A 186 12.26 -9.68 -34.52
C SER A 186 12.12 -8.19 -34.27
N LEU A 187 13.20 -7.54 -33.82
CA LEU A 187 13.25 -6.09 -33.62
C LEU A 187 12.99 -5.36 -34.93
N GLN A 188 12.09 -4.40 -34.91
CA GLN A 188 11.72 -3.58 -36.05
C GLN A 188 12.17 -2.13 -35.81
N ARG A 189 12.23 -1.31 -36.87
CA ARG A 189 12.62 0.11 -36.77
C ARG A 189 11.89 0.93 -35.70
N HIS A 190 10.63 0.61 -35.39
CA HIS A 190 9.85 1.28 -34.33
C HIS A 190 10.28 0.92 -32.89
N ASP A 191 11.14 -0.08 -32.72
CA ASP A 191 11.68 -0.46 -31.42
C ASP A 191 12.93 0.38 -31.06
N LEU A 192 13.48 1.15 -32.00
CA LEU A 192 14.59 2.06 -31.72
C LEU A 192 14.18 3.12 -30.70
N MET A 193 14.93 3.18 -29.60
CA MET A 193 14.68 4.02 -28.43
C MET A 193 13.34 3.73 -27.73
N ALA A 194 12.70 2.61 -28.04
CA ALA A 194 11.50 2.19 -27.33
C ALA A 194 11.84 1.84 -25.88
N VAL A 195 10.97 2.28 -24.97
CA VAL A 195 11.10 2.00 -23.54
C VAL A 195 10.26 0.78 -23.19
N LEU A 196 10.93 -0.31 -22.82
CA LEU A 196 10.32 -1.54 -22.34
C LEU A 196 10.34 -1.53 -20.81
N SER A 197 9.17 -1.58 -20.20
CA SER A 197 8.98 -1.49 -18.75
C SER A 197 8.35 -2.76 -18.21
N CYS A 198 9.01 -3.37 -17.23
CA CYS A 198 8.43 -4.43 -16.45
C CYS A 198 7.79 -3.84 -15.19
N GLN A 199 6.53 -4.20 -14.92
CA GLN A 199 5.75 -3.71 -13.78
C GLN A 199 5.29 -4.86 -12.89
N ALA A 200 5.60 -4.77 -11.59
CA ALA A 200 5.08 -5.63 -10.54
C ALA A 200 3.97 -4.91 -9.77
N SER A 201 2.78 -5.51 -9.70
CA SER A 201 1.62 -4.93 -9.03
C SER A 201 0.85 -5.97 -8.23
N ASN A 202 0.41 -5.64 -7.02
CA ASN A 202 -0.39 -6.55 -6.20
C ASN A 202 -1.60 -5.89 -5.53
N ASN A 203 -1.85 -4.61 -5.82
CA ASN A 203 -2.95 -3.86 -5.26
C ASN A 203 -3.27 -2.64 -6.15
N ASN A 204 -4.35 -1.91 -5.84
CA ASN A 204 -4.80 -0.73 -6.57
C ASN A 204 -4.69 0.58 -5.76
N VAL A 205 -4.01 0.57 -4.62
CA VAL A 205 -3.87 1.72 -3.71
C VAL A 205 -2.46 2.31 -3.68
N SER A 206 -1.44 1.53 -4.07
CA SER A 206 -0.06 1.99 -4.27
C SER A 206 0.31 1.95 -5.76
N MET A 207 1.32 2.74 -6.14
CA MET A 207 1.90 2.62 -7.48
C MET A 207 2.57 1.24 -7.63
N PRO A 208 2.49 0.62 -8.82
CA PRO A 208 3.25 -0.59 -9.11
C PRO A 208 4.75 -0.29 -9.08
N MET A 209 5.54 -1.29 -8.72
CA MET A 209 6.99 -1.17 -8.80
C MET A 209 7.44 -1.51 -10.21
N SER A 210 8.28 -0.64 -10.79
CA SER A 210 8.71 -0.80 -12.18
C SER A 210 10.21 -0.66 -12.37
N SER A 211 10.70 -1.34 -13.40
CA SER A 211 12.03 -1.15 -13.98
C SER A 211 11.89 -1.09 -15.49
N SER A 212 12.75 -0.30 -16.13
CA SER A 212 12.66 -0.03 -17.55
C SER A 212 14.04 -0.04 -18.21
N VAL A 213 14.05 -0.44 -19.47
CA VAL A 213 15.20 -0.39 -20.37
C VAL A 213 14.80 0.28 -21.68
N THR A 214 15.75 0.96 -22.31
CA THR A 214 15.61 1.63 -23.60
C THR A 214 16.39 0.83 -24.63
N VAL A 215 15.74 0.43 -25.72
CA VAL A 215 16.36 -0.39 -26.76
C VAL A 215 17.17 0.50 -27.70
N ASP A 216 18.47 0.22 -27.84
CA ASP A 216 19.32 0.77 -28.88
C ASP A 216 19.50 -0.25 -30.01
N MET A 217 19.40 0.20 -31.26
CA MET A 217 19.52 -0.69 -32.41
C MET A 217 20.02 0.00 -33.68
N ASN A 218 20.71 -0.78 -34.49
CA ASN A 218 21.13 -0.41 -35.85
C ASN A 218 19.99 -0.73 -36.84
N CYS A 219 19.32 0.30 -37.34
CA CYS A 219 18.35 0.17 -38.42
C CYS A 219 19.05 0.02 -39.78
N LYS A 220 18.57 -0.91 -40.61
CA LYS A 220 19.08 -1.09 -41.98
C LYS A 220 18.28 -0.27 -42.99
#